data_AF-A0A0F2CTY4-F1
#
_entry.id   AF-A0A0F2CTY4-F1
#
_cell.length_a   1.000
_cell.length_b   1.000
_cell.length_c   1.000
_cell.angle_alpha   90.00
_cell.angle_beta   90.00
_cell.angle_gamma   90.00
#
_symmetry.space_group_name_H-M   'P 1'
#
loop_
_entity.id
_entity.type
_entity.pdbx_description
1 polymer ?
#
loop_
_entity_poly.entity_id
_entity_poly.type
_entity_poly.pdbx_seq_one_letter_code
_entity_poly.pdbx_strand_id
1 'polypeptide(L)'
;MNILNIELTSIEETNLGFEHWVNVTYSVPILKNEYTVKLLLLLDFKVDDKELLDYLVSTWKYRDLLLHSVDMHKLENIDNYRNFGRMLL
;
A
#
# COMPACT_ATOMS: atom_id res chain seq x y z
N MET A 1 3.75 -1.63 11.23
CA MET A 1 4.05 -1.65 9.78
C MET A 1 5.37 -0.93 9.59
N ASN A 2 6.25 -1.49 8.77
CA ASN A 2 7.53 -0.89 8.42
C ASN A 2 7.46 -0.49 6.95
N ILE A 3 7.57 0.80 6.65
CA ILE A 3 7.68 1.28 5.27
C ILE A 3 9.15 1.27 4.90
N LEU A 4 9.50 0.55 3.84
CA LEU A 4 10.88 0.31 3.41
C LEU A 4 11.29 1.29 2.32
N ASN A 5 10.38 1.57 1.39
CA ASN A 5 10.62 2.49 0.29
C ASN A 5 9.32 3.20 -0.11
N ILE A 6 9.46 4.48 -0.50
CA ILE A 6 8.42 5.29 -1.13
C ILE A 6 9.06 5.92 -2.36
N GLU A 7 8.58 5.54 -3.54
CA GLU A 7 9.11 5.98 -4.82
C GLU A 7 8.00 6.66 -5.62
N LEU A 8 8.17 7.95 -5.90
CA LEU A 8 7.32 8.68 -6.82
C LEU A 8 7.58 8.20 -8.25
N THR A 9 6.57 7.63 -8.91
CA THR A 9 6.71 7.07 -10.26
C THR A 9 6.31 8.06 -11.35
N SER A 10 5.25 8.83 -11.12
CA SER A 10 4.80 9.87 -12.05
C SER A 10 3.97 10.92 -11.34
N ILE A 11 3.96 12.12 -11.92
CA ILE A 11 3.01 13.18 -11.61
C ILE A 11 2.30 13.53 -12.90
N GLU A 12 0.98 13.46 -12.91
CA GLU A 12 0.15 13.77 -14.06
C GLU A 12 -0.82 14.91 -13.70
N GLU A 13 -0.82 15.97 -14.50
CA GLU A 13 -1.79 17.07 -14.36
C GLU A 13 -3.07 16.71 -15.10
N THR A 14 -4.19 16.82 -14.41
CA THR A 14 -5.52 16.50 -14.91
C THR A 14 -6.47 17.67 -14.64
N ASN A 15 -7.68 17.61 -15.21
CA ASN A 15 -8.72 18.60 -14.91
C ASN A 15 -9.19 18.60 -13.44
N LEU A 16 -8.84 17.56 -12.67
CA LEU A 16 -9.21 17.41 -11.25
C LEU A 16 -8.05 17.75 -10.30
N GLY A 17 -6.89 18.17 -10.82
CA GLY A 17 -5.66 18.38 -10.06
C GLY A 17 -4.54 17.46 -10.50
N PHE A 18 -3.60 17.18 -9.60
CA PHE A 18 -2.37 16.44 -9.84
C PHE A 18 -2.45 15.03 -9.25
N GLU A 19 -2.32 14.03 -10.12
CA GLU A 19 -2.19 12.63 -9.74
C GLU A 19 -0.72 12.31 -9.46
N HIS A 20 -0.41 11.95 -8.21
CA HIS A 20 0.91 11.46 -7.80
C HIS A 20 0.82 9.95 -7.64
N TRP A 21 1.41 9.23 -8.57
CA TRP A 21 1.52 7.78 -8.52
C TRP A 21 2.78 7.39 -7.76
N VAL A 22 2.62 6.56 -6.74
CA VAL A 22 3.69 6.22 -5.81
C VAL A 22 3.76 4.71 -5.60
N ASN A 23 4.94 4.14 -5.75
CA ASN A 23 5.22 2.77 -5.32
C ASN A 23 5.64 2.79 -3.84
N VAL A 24 4.96 1.99 -3.03
CA VAL A 24 5.27 1.84 -1.61
C VAL A 24 5.63 0.40 -1.33
N THR A 25 6.88 0.18 -0.93
CA THR A 25 7.35 -1.12 -0.45
C THR A 25 7.29 -1.14 1.06
N TYR A 26 6.63 -2.16 1.62
CA TYR A 26 6.44 -2.26 3.06
C TYR A 26 6.48 -3.71 3.54
N SER A 27 6.70 -3.87 4.84
CA SER A 27 6.56 -5.13 5.57
C SER A 27 5.74 -4.97 6.85
N VAL A 28 5.08 -6.05 7.27
CA VAL A 28 4.29 -6.10 8.51
C VAL A 28 4.56 -7.45 9.17
N PRO A 29 4.68 -7.53 10.52
CA PRO A 29 5.05 -8.78 11.20
C PRO A 29 4.15 -10.00 10.92
N ILE A 30 2.91 -9.80 10.50
CA ILE A 30 1.97 -10.89 10.17
C ILE A 30 2.20 -11.49 8.77
N LEU A 31 3.04 -10.85 7.95
CA LEU A 31 3.35 -11.25 6.57
C LEU A 31 4.74 -11.90 6.53
N LYS A 32 4.89 -12.91 5.66
CA LYS A 32 6.18 -13.56 5.38
C LYS A 32 7.00 -12.81 4.34
N ASN A 33 6.32 -12.15 3.40
CA ASN A 33 6.95 -11.42 2.31
C ASN A 33 6.85 -9.90 2.50
N GLU A 34 7.72 -9.18 1.80
CA GLU A 34 7.57 -7.75 1.55
C GLU A 34 6.67 -7.54 0.34
N TYR A 35 5.92 -6.44 0.34
CA TYR A 35 4.99 -6.12 -0.73
C TYR A 35 5.23 -4.70 -1.25
N THR A 36 5.22 -4.56 -2.57
CA THR A 36 5.20 -3.26 -3.26
C THR A 36 3.81 -3.02 -3.82
N VAL A 37 3.19 -1.91 -3.43
CA VAL A 37 1.87 -1.49 -3.93
C VAL A 37 1.96 -0.16 -4.65
N LYS A 38 1.16 0.01 -5.69
CA LYS A 38 1.00 1.28 -6.38
C LYS A 38 -0.17 2.05 -5.76
N LEU A 39 0.10 3.24 -5.23
CA LEU A 39 -0.87 4.13 -4.61
C LEU A 39 -1.04 5.42 -5.44
N LEU A 40 -2.24 5.99 -5.37
CA LEU A 40 -2.57 7.29 -5.97
C LEU A 40 -2.83 8.33 -4.86
N LEU A 41 -2.14 9.46 -4.95
CA LEU A 41 -2.43 10.69 -4.22
C LEU A 41 -2.89 11.76 -5.21
N LEU A 42 -4.18 12.08 -5.18
CA LEU A 42 -4.77 13.17 -5.96
C LEU A 42 -4.80 14.44 -5.10
N LEU A 43 -4.17 15.51 -5.56
CA LEU A 43 -4.03 16.78 -4.85
C LEU A 43 -4.30 17.95 -5.81
N ASP A 44 -4.82 19.07 -5.30
CA ASP A 44 -5.02 20.29 -6.13
C ASP A 44 -3.70 20.98 -6.52
N PHE A 45 -2.56 20.51 -6.01
CA PHE A 45 -1.24 21.06 -6.26
C PHE A 45 -0.20 19.96 -6.45
N LYS A 46 0.87 20.29 -7.18
CA LYS A 46 2.01 19.42 -7.40
C LYS A 46 2.87 19.30 -6.13
N VAL A 47 3.25 18.07 -5.79
CA VAL A 47 4.20 17.72 -4.72
C VAL A 47 5.32 16.87 -5.32
N ASP A 48 6.49 17.47 -5.49
CA ASP A 48 7.74 16.79 -5.85
C ASP A 48 8.77 16.75 -4.71
N ASP A 49 8.47 17.41 -3.59
CA ASP A 49 9.27 17.30 -2.37
C ASP A 49 9.11 15.91 -1.73
N LYS A 50 10.24 15.23 -1.52
CA LYS A 50 10.26 13.84 -1.05
C LYS A 50 9.75 13.71 0.39
N GLU A 51 10.16 14.60 1.29
CA GLU A 51 9.78 14.50 2.71
C GLU A 51 8.28 14.70 2.89
N LEU A 52 7.71 15.67 2.18
CA LEU A 52 6.28 15.91 2.16
C LEU A 52 5.52 14.71 1.56
N LEU A 53 6.00 14.14 0.45
CA LEU A 53 5.36 12.97 -0.15
C LEU A 53 5.39 11.76 0.80
N ASP A 54 6.53 11.49 1.43
CA ASP A 54 6.70 10.41 2.40
C ASP A 54 5.74 10.57 3.59
N TYR A 55 5.59 11.80 4.10
CA TYR A 55 4.64 12.13 5.16
C TYR A 55 3.18 11.92 4.74
N LEU A 56 2.79 12.37 3.54
CA LEU A 56 1.44 12.21 3.02
C LEU A 56 1.08 10.74 2.82
N VAL A 57 1.98 9.95 2.24
CA VAL A 57 1.79 8.50 2.05
C VAL A 57 1.65 7.80 3.40
N SER A 58 2.59 8.03 4.32
CA SER A 58 2.59 7.35 5.62
C SER A 58 1.41 7.72 6.51
N THR A 59 0.87 8.94 6.38
CA THR A 59 -0.25 9.40 7.20
C THR A 59 -1.60 9.08 6.55
N TRP A 60 -1.77 9.37 5.26
CA TRP A 60 -3.10 9.31 4.61
C TRP A 60 -3.40 7.95 4.00
N LYS A 61 -2.38 7.18 3.60
CA LYS A 61 -2.56 5.87 2.97
C LYS A 61 -2.31 4.69 3.90
N TYR A 62 -2.07 4.95 5.18
CA TYR A 62 -1.87 3.90 6.18
C TYR A 62 -3.00 2.88 6.23
N ARG A 63 -4.26 3.34 6.15
CA ARG A 63 -5.44 2.46 6.15
C ARG A 63 -5.46 1.53 4.92
N ASP A 64 -5.12 2.05 3.75
CA ASP A 64 -5.09 1.28 2.51
C ASP A 64 -4.00 0.20 2.57
N LEU A 65 -2.81 0.54 3.08
CA LEU A 65 -1.72 -0.41 3.31
C LEU A 65 -2.09 -1.49 4.33
N LEU A 66 -2.80 -1.13 5.41
CA LEU A 66 -3.26 -2.10 6.41
C LEU A 66 -4.28 -3.08 5.81
N LEU A 67 -5.27 -2.58 5.05
CA LEU A 67 -6.26 -3.43 4.40
C LEU A 67 -5.60 -4.39 3.41
N HIS A 68 -4.69 -3.89 2.57
CA HIS A 68 -3.90 -4.72 1.67
C HIS A 68 -3.12 -5.80 2.43
N SER A 69 -2.55 -5.46 3.60
CA SER A 69 -1.83 -6.43 4.44
C SER A 69 -2.73 -7.56 4.96
N VAL A 70 -3.98 -7.26 5.30
CA VAL A 70 -4.95 -8.27 5.73
C VAL A 70 -5.25 -9.23 4.57
N ASP A 71 -5.41 -8.72 3.36
CA ASP A 71 -5.68 -9.56 2.19
C ASP A 71 -4.46 -10.39 1.79
N MET A 72 -3.25 -9.82 1.85
CA MET A 72 -2.01 -10.57 1.63
C MET A 72 -1.82 -11.67 2.66
N HIS A 73 -2.14 -11.42 3.94
CA HIS A 73 -2.06 -12.44 4.97
C HIS A 73 -3.00 -13.63 4.69
N LYS A 74 -4.20 -13.38 4.18
CA LYS A 74 -5.12 -14.45 3.74
C LYS A 74 -4.54 -15.23 2.57
N LEU A 75 -3.94 -14.55 1.58
CA LEU A 75 -3.33 -15.18 0.42
C LEU A 75 -2.12 -16.05 0.79
N GLU A 76 -1.21 -15.54 1.64
CA GLU A 76 -0.05 -16.30 2.12
C GLU A 76 -0.42 -17.55 2.94
N ASN A 77 -1.64 -17.60 3.48
CA ASN A 77 -2.14 -18.68 4.33
C ASN A 77 -3.37 -19.38 3.74
N ILE A 78 -3.62 -19.24 2.44
CA ILE A 78 -4.86 -19.73 1.80
C ILE A 78 -5.10 -21.22 2.02
N ASP A 79 -4.04 -22.03 2.04
CA ASP A 79 -4.15 -23.48 2.27
C ASP A 79 -4.61 -23.79 3.71
N ASN A 80 -4.15 -23.03 4.71
CA ASN A 80 -4.59 -23.19 6.10
C ASN A 80 -6.08 -22.88 6.25
N TYR A 81 -6.56 -21.81 5.62
CA TYR A 81 -7.98 -21.45 5.64
C TYR A 81 -8.85 -22.46 4.89
N ARG A 82 -8.38 -23.00 3.75
CA ARG A 82 -9.08 -24.05 3.00
C ARG A 82 -9.19 -25.36 3.79
N ASN A 83 -8.11 -25.76 4.48
CA ASN A 83 -8.09 -26.99 5.26
C ASN A 83 -8.98 -26.90 6.51
N PHE A 84 -9.01 -25.74 7.17
CA PHE A 84 -9.91 -25.50 8.30
C PHE A 84 -11.39 -25.61 7.90
N GLY A 85 -11.78 -25.02 6.76
CA GLY A 85 -13.16 -25.12 6.25
C GLY A 85 -13.58 -26.55 5.88
N ARG A 86 -12.65 -27.40 5.41
CA ARG A 86 -12.91 -28.81 5.14
C ARG A 86 -13.00 -29.68 6.41
N MET A 87 -12.39 -29.26 7.51
CA MET A 87 -12.41 -30.00 8.78
C MET A 87 -13.71 -29.76 9.57
N LEU A 88 -14.45 -28.70 9.25
CA LEU A 88 -15.72 -28.33 9.88
C LEU A 88 -16.97 -28.83 9.14
N LEU A 89 -16.80 -29.51 8.01
CA LEU A 89 -17.86 -30.11 7.18
C LEU A 89 -17.69 -31.63 7.14
#